data_AF-A0A528G8B9-F1
#
_entry.id   AF-A0A528G8B9-F1
#
_cell.length_a   1.000
_cell.length_b   1.000
_cell.length_c   1.000
_cell.angle_alpha   90.00
_cell.angle_beta   90.00
_cell.angle_gamma   90.00
#
_symmetry.space_group_name_H-M   'P 1'
#
loop_
_entity.id
_entity.type
_entity.pdbx_description
1 polymer ?
#
loop_
_entity_poly.entity_id
_entity_poly.type
_entity_poly.pdbx_seq_one_letter_code
_entity_poly.pdbx_strand_id
1 'polypeptide(L)'
;MNALPANPPDESHAALLGRLGSRSIVFVGLMGAGKTAIGRKVAGMLGLPFMDSDQEIESVSRMSVPELFERYGEPEFRALEQRVILRILEHGPQVLSTGGGAFM
;
A
#
# COMPACT_ATOMS: atom_id res chain seq x y z
N MET A 1 -0.87 -29.85 -15.32
CA MET A 1 -0.79 -28.43 -15.71
C MET A 1 -2.21 -27.89 -15.72
N ASN A 2 -2.73 -27.43 -14.58
CA ASN A 2 -4.07 -26.85 -14.51
C ASN A 2 -3.92 -25.34 -14.59
N ALA A 3 -4.11 -24.81 -15.79
CA ALA A 3 -4.45 -23.40 -15.93
C ALA A 3 -5.79 -23.19 -15.22
N LEU A 4 -5.80 -22.35 -14.18
CA LEU A 4 -7.06 -21.86 -13.62
C LEU A 4 -7.81 -21.15 -14.75
N PRO A 5 -9.11 -21.42 -14.98
CA PRO A 5 -9.87 -20.65 -15.93
C PRO A 5 -9.86 -19.20 -15.47
N ALA A 6 -9.49 -18.28 -16.38
CA ALA A 6 -9.73 -16.86 -16.20
C ALA A 6 -11.25 -16.68 -16.12
N ASN A 7 -11.78 -16.48 -14.91
CA ASN A 7 -13.18 -16.12 -14.77
C ASN A 7 -13.36 -14.80 -15.54
N PRO A 8 -14.34 -14.70 -16.45
CA PRO A 8 -14.72 -13.40 -17.00
C PRO A 8 -15.07 -12.48 -15.81
N PRO A 9 -14.86 -11.16 -15.90
CA PRO A 9 -15.24 -10.26 -14.82
C PRO A 9 -16.74 -10.42 -14.58
N ASP A 10 -17.10 -11.15 -13.53
CA ASP A 10 -18.48 -11.25 -13.05
C ASP A 10 -19.00 -9.82 -12.90
N GLU A 11 -20.27 -9.60 -13.24
CA GLU A 11 -20.98 -8.33 -13.09
C GLU A 11 -20.76 -7.68 -11.70
N SER A 12 -20.44 -8.51 -10.69
CA SER A 12 -20.01 -8.12 -9.35
C SER A 12 -18.65 -7.40 -9.27
N HIS A 13 -17.65 -7.78 -10.07
CA HIS A 13 -16.32 -7.17 -10.07
C HIS A 13 -16.34 -5.79 -10.72
N ALA A 14 -16.99 -5.66 -11.87
CA ALA A 14 -17.17 -4.36 -12.52
C ALA A 14 -17.99 -3.40 -11.64
N ALA A 15 -19.05 -3.89 -10.99
CA ALA A 15 -19.82 -3.11 -10.02
C ALA A 15 -18.98 -2.70 -8.80
N LEU A 16 -18.10 -3.59 -8.29
CA LEU A 16 -17.21 -3.29 -7.18
C LEU A 16 -16.22 -2.17 -7.55
N LEU A 17 -15.57 -2.26 -8.72
CA LEU A 17 -14.65 -1.22 -9.20
C LEU A 17 -15.38 0.09 -9.45
N GLY A 18 -16.59 0.05 -10.03
CA GLY A 18 -17.44 1.22 -10.19
C GLY A 18 -17.79 1.87 -8.85
N ARG A 19 -18.07 1.07 -7.81
CA ARG A 19 -18.31 1.57 -6.45
C ARG A 19 -17.03 2.10 -5.81
N LEU A 20 -15.87 1.47 -6.01
CA LEU A 20 -14.59 1.95 -5.48
C LEU A 20 -14.25 3.33 -6.08
N GLY A 21 -14.52 3.52 -7.37
CA GLY A 21 -14.27 4.77 -8.08
C GLY A 21 -12.78 5.08 -8.12
N SER A 22 -12.41 6.32 -7.80
CA SER A 22 -11.01 6.76 -7.80
C SER A 22 -10.26 6.53 -6.48
N ARG A 23 -10.87 5.84 -5.52
CA ARG A 23 -10.31 5.71 -4.17
C ARG A 23 -9.25 4.62 -4.08
N SER A 24 -8.24 4.85 -3.27
CA SER A 24 -7.25 3.83 -2.88
C SER A 24 -7.78 2.96 -1.73
N ILE A 25 -7.32 1.72 -1.66
CA ILE A 25 -7.53 0.81 -0.52
C ILE A 25 -6.26 0.84 0.33
N VAL A 26 -6.37 1.23 1.60
CA VAL A 26 -5.22 1.35 2.49
C VAL A 26 -5.30 0.30 3.60
N PHE A 27 -4.26 -0.52 3.72
CA PHE A 27 -4.10 -1.49 4.80
C PHE A 27 -3.29 -0.89 5.94
N VAL A 28 -3.94 -0.73 7.08
CA VAL A 28 -3.35 -0.28 8.36
C VAL A 28 -3.29 -1.42 9.37
N GLY A 29 -2.41 -1.29 10.36
CA GLY A 29 -2.24 -2.25 11.45
C GLY A 29 -0.78 -2.54 11.75
N LEU A 30 -0.52 -3.30 12.80
CA LEU A 30 0.84 -3.58 13.30
C LEU A 30 1.72 -4.31 12.28
N MET A 31 3.04 -4.25 12.49
CA MET A 31 4.01 -5.05 11.74
C MET A 31 3.70 -6.56 11.90
N GLY A 32 3.95 -7.36 10.86
CA GLY A 32 3.67 -8.80 10.88
C GLY A 32 2.18 -9.20 10.70
N ALA A 33 1.23 -8.25 10.67
CA ALA A 33 -0.20 -8.53 10.47
C ALA A 33 -0.57 -9.03 9.06
N GLY A 34 0.40 -9.22 8.16
CA GLY A 34 0.18 -9.74 6.81
C GLY A 34 -0.29 -8.71 5.78
N LYS A 35 -0.21 -7.40 6.07
CA LYS A 35 -0.69 -6.31 5.21
C LYS A 35 -0.11 -6.36 3.79
N THR A 36 1.20 -6.51 3.65
CA THR A 36 1.87 -6.64 2.34
C THR A 36 1.40 -7.88 1.58
N ALA A 37 1.22 -9.02 2.27
CA ALA A 37 0.80 -10.27 1.64
C ALA A 37 -0.64 -10.21 1.13
N ILE A 38 -1.57 -9.69 1.95
CA ILE A 38 -2.98 -9.52 1.55
C ILE A 38 -3.12 -8.40 0.53
N GLY A 39 -2.42 -7.28 0.72
CA GLY A 39 -2.47 -6.14 -0.19
C GLY A 39 -2.07 -6.51 -1.62
N ARG A 40 -0.99 -7.29 -1.81
CA ARG A 40 -0.61 -7.79 -3.15
C ARG A 40 -1.67 -8.67 -3.78
N LYS A 41 -2.34 -9.54 -3.00
CA LYS A 41 -3.43 -10.38 -3.50
C LYS A 41 -4.63 -9.53 -3.93
N VAL A 42 -5.04 -8.57 -3.10
CA VAL A 42 -6.16 -7.67 -3.39
C VAL A 42 -5.87 -6.79 -4.61
N ALA A 43 -4.65 -6.26 -4.72
CA ALA A 43 -4.22 -5.51 -5.89
C ALA A 43 -4.33 -6.34 -7.18
N GLY A 44 -3.84 -7.57 -7.16
CA GLY A 44 -3.97 -8.50 -8.29
C GLY A 44 -5.41 -8.86 -8.63
N MET A 45 -6.27 -9.05 -7.62
CA MET A 45 -7.70 -9.33 -7.82
C MET A 45 -8.44 -8.15 -8.48
N LEU A 46 -8.08 -6.91 -8.12
CA LEU A 46 -8.72 -5.70 -8.61
C LEU A 46 -8.06 -5.10 -9.86
N GLY A 47 -6.93 -5.66 -10.31
CA GLY A 47 -6.13 -5.08 -11.39
C GLY A 47 -5.56 -3.70 -11.06
N LEU A 48 -5.34 -3.42 -9.77
CA LEU A 48 -4.80 -2.14 -9.29
C LEU A 48 -3.30 -2.24 -8.96
N PRO A 49 -2.55 -1.13 -9.00
CA PRO A 49 -1.19 -1.08 -8.48
C PRO A 49 -1.13 -1.42 -6.98
N PHE A 50 -0.03 -2.03 -6.56
CA PHE A 50 0.29 -2.23 -5.14
C PHE A 50 1.50 -1.38 -4.76
N MET A 51 1.38 -0.64 -3.66
CA MET A 51 2.46 0.15 -3.05
C MET A 51 2.65 -0.23 -1.58
N ASP A 52 3.90 -0.18 -1.12
CA ASP A 52 4.27 -0.36 0.28
C ASP A 52 4.99 0.92 0.75
N SER A 53 4.44 1.60 1.76
CA SER A 53 4.96 2.91 2.18
C SER A 53 6.39 2.83 2.71
N ASP A 54 6.75 1.75 3.40
CA ASP A 54 8.09 1.59 3.97
C ASP A 54 9.11 1.47 2.85
N GLN A 55 8.80 0.68 1.81
CA GLN A 55 9.66 0.56 0.62
C GLN A 55 9.83 1.89 -0.12
N GLU A 56 8.75 2.68 -0.24
CA GLU A 56 8.84 4.00 -0.87
C GLU A 56 9.65 4.99 -0.01
N ILE A 57 9.49 4.97 1.32
CA ILE A 57 10.29 5.79 2.24
C ILE A 57 11.78 5.45 2.10
N GLU A 58 12.13 4.16 2.07
CA GLU A 58 13.52 3.73 1.90
C GLU A 58 14.08 4.14 0.53
N SER A 59 13.28 4.01 -0.53
CA SER A 59 13.63 4.43 -1.89
C SER A 59 13.94 5.93 -1.98
N VAL A 60 13.07 6.80 -1.45
CA VAL A 60 13.23 8.26 -1.57
C VAL A 60 14.32 8.80 -0.64
N SER A 61 14.50 8.20 0.53
CA SER A 61 15.48 8.63 1.53
C SER A 61 16.88 8.05 1.28
N ARG A 62 16.97 6.95 0.52
CA ARG A 62 18.19 6.14 0.34
C ARG A 62 18.77 5.64 1.67
N MET A 63 17.90 5.44 2.66
CA MET A 63 18.20 4.95 3.99
C MET A 63 17.12 3.93 4.36
N SER A 64 17.50 2.88 5.09
CA SER A 64 16.52 1.97 5.68
C SER A 64 15.69 2.66 6.77
N VAL A 65 14.50 2.14 7.07
CA VAL A 65 13.68 2.66 8.18
C VAL A 65 14.45 2.72 9.50
N PRO A 66 15.18 1.66 9.94
CA PRO A 66 15.99 1.73 11.15
C PRO A 66 17.05 2.84 11.15
N GLU A 67 17.74 3.06 10.02
CA GLU A 67 18.73 4.13 9.89
C GLU A 67 18.09 5.53 9.99
N LEU A 68 16.87 5.70 9.47
CA LEU A 68 16.13 6.95 9.60
C LEU A 68 15.78 7.23 11.06
N PHE A 69 15.31 6.24 11.81
CA PHE A 69 15.04 6.37 13.24
C PHE A 69 16.30 6.67 14.04
N GLU A 70 17.41 5.99 13.76
CA GLU A 70 18.68 6.20 14.46
C GLU A 70 19.24 7.60 14.21
N ARG A 71 19.16 8.09 12.97
CA ARG A 71 19.78 9.35 12.57
C ARG A 71 18.92 10.58 12.88
N TYR A 72 17.61 10.47 12.75
CA TYR A 72 16.70 11.61 12.82
C TYR A 72 15.66 11.51 13.93
N GLY A 73 15.45 10.32 14.51
CA GLY A 73 14.41 10.09 15.50
C GLY A 73 13.03 9.85 14.90
N GLU A 74 12.10 9.46 15.77
CA GLU A 74 10.73 9.15 15.38
C GLU A 74 9.94 10.36 14.81
N PRO A 75 10.00 11.58 15.39
CA PRO A 75 9.19 12.69 14.88
C PRO A 75 9.48 13.03 13.41
N GLU A 76 10.76 13.06 13.05
CA GLU A 76 11.25 13.32 11.71
C GLU A 76 10.88 12.17 10.75
N PHE A 77 10.95 10.93 11.21
CA PHE A 77 10.46 9.78 10.46
C PHE A 77 8.96 9.90 10.17
N ARG A 78 8.13 10.23 11.17
CA ARG A 78 6.67 10.39 11.00
C ARG A 78 6.34 11.53 10.03
N ALA A 79 7.07 12.65 10.11
CA ALA A 79 6.92 13.75 9.17
C ALA A 79 7.32 13.36 7.73
N LEU A 80 8.32 12.49 7.55
CA LEU A 80 8.66 11.92 6.25
C LEU A 80 7.59 10.94 5.77
N GLU A 81 7.16 10.00 6.62
CA GLU A 81 6.12 9.00 6.35
C GLU A 81 4.83 9.66 5.86
N GLN A 82 4.34 10.70 6.57
CA GLN A 82 3.17 11.46 6.16
C GLN A 82 3.32 12.08 4.76
N ARG A 83 4.46 12.72 4.47
CA ARG A 83 4.71 13.33 3.16
C ARG A 83 4.75 12.30 2.04
N VAL A 84 5.38 11.15 2.28
CA VAL A 84 5.46 10.07 1.30
C VAL A 84 4.08 9.48 1.03
N ILE A 85 3.30 9.19 2.07
CA ILE A 85 1.94 8.65 1.91
C ILE A 85 1.06 9.61 1.11
N LEU A 86 1.09 10.91 1.43
CA LEU A 86 0.33 11.92 0.68
C LEU A 86 0.70 11.92 -0.80
N ARG A 87 2.00 11.92 -1.13
CA ARG A 87 2.49 11.84 -2.51
C ARG A 87 2.07 10.55 -3.21
N ILE A 88 2.12 9.40 -2.53
CA ILE A 88 1.68 8.12 -3.10
C ILE A 88 0.21 8.22 -3.53
N LEU A 89 -0.65 8.79 -2.68
CA LEU A 89 -2.09 8.88 -2.91
C LEU A 89 -2.46 9.82 -4.08
N GLU A 90 -1.56 10.71 -4.50
CA GLU A 90 -1.75 11.56 -5.70
C GLU A 90 -1.71 10.77 -7.02
N HIS A 91 -1.13 9.56 -7.03
CA HIS A 91 -1.03 8.72 -8.23
C HIS A 91 -2.33 8.01 -8.62
N GLY A 92 -3.41 8.18 -7.84
CA GLY A 92 -4.73 7.64 -8.14
C GLY A 92 -5.03 6.27 -7.49
N PRO A 93 -5.97 5.49 -8.06
CA PRO A 93 -6.47 4.26 -7.46
C PRO A 93 -5.39 3.19 -7.34
N GLN A 94 -5.22 2.67 -6.14
CA GLN A 94 -4.18 1.68 -5.82
C GLN A 94 -4.51 0.97 -4.51
N VAL A 95 -3.74 -0.07 -4.21
CA VAL A 95 -3.69 -0.70 -2.90
C VAL A 95 -2.40 -0.29 -2.20
N LEU A 96 -2.50 0.33 -1.04
CA LEU A 96 -1.38 0.81 -0.24
C LEU A 96 -1.28 0.02 1.07
N SER A 97 -0.13 -0.56 1.36
CA SER A 97 0.22 -1.09 2.68
C SER A 97 1.04 -0.05 3.44
N THR A 98 0.66 0.25 4.68
CA THR A 98 1.40 1.21 5.51
C THR A 98 2.34 0.55 6.51
N GLY A 99 3.31 1.32 7.01
CA GLY A 99 4.10 0.98 8.18
C GLY A 99 3.24 0.73 9.42
N GLY A 100 3.79 0.00 10.40
CA GLY A 100 3.08 -0.42 11.61
C GLY A 100 2.60 0.71 12.53
N GLY A 101 3.19 1.90 12.40
CA GLY A 101 2.85 3.10 13.18
C GLY A 101 2.18 4.22 12.38
N ALA A 102 1.92 4.01 11.09
CA ALA A 102 1.45 5.06 10.18
C ALA A 102 0.03 5.60 10.49
N PHE A 103 -0.70 4.96 11.40
CA PHE A 103 -2.07 5.33 11.79
C PHE A 103 -2.17 5.92 13.20
N MET A 104 -1.05 6.00 13.92
CA MET A 104 -0.99 6.51 15.31
C MET A 104 -0.65 8.00 15.34
#